data_AF-A0A0Q9SAS7-F1
#
_entry.id   AF-A0A0Q9SAS7-F1
#
_cell.length_a   1.000
_cell.length_b   1.000
_cell.length_c   1.000
_cell.angle_alpha   90.00
_cell.angle_beta   90.00
_cell.angle_gamma   90.00
#
_symmetry.space_group_name_H-M   'P 1'
#
loop_
_entity.id
_entity.type
_entity.pdbx_description
1 polymer ?
#
loop_
_entity_poly.entity_id
_entity_poly.type
_entity_poly.pdbx_seq_one_letter_code
_entity_poly.pdbx_strand_id
1 'polypeptide(L)'
;MIEVKAYGGSARGSDLWLEARQVLAAEEDRERFHLVIVENVRQGDPAAFRVLDLSGERLSALLKRKREKNYFEVPFPVSLYDTLVSEQR
;
A
#
# COMPACT_ATOMS: atom_id res chain seq x y z
N MET A 1 -8.48 2.76 -13.73
CA MET A 1 -7.37 1.92 -13.22
C MET A 1 -7.64 1.55 -11.78
N ILE A 2 -7.35 0.32 -11.36
CA ILE A 2 -7.53 -0.12 -9.96
C ILE A 2 -6.15 -0.43 -9.38
N GLU A 3 -5.80 0.26 -8.30
CA GLU A 3 -4.61 -0.03 -7.48
C GLU A 3 -5.09 -0.63 -6.15
N VAL A 4 -4.53 -1.77 -5.76
CA VAL A 4 -4.93 -2.49 -4.54
C VAL A 4 -3.78 -2.47 -3.53
N LYS A 5 -4.05 -2.05 -2.29
CA LYS A 5 -3.11 -2.12 -1.17
C LYS A 5 -3.67 -3.01 -0.06
N ALA A 6 -2.90 -4.01 0.34
CA ALA A 6 -3.21 -4.82 1.53
C ALA A 6 -2.69 -4.10 2.79
N TYR A 7 -3.58 -3.83 3.74
CA TYR A 7 -3.26 -3.15 4.99
C TYR A 7 -3.55 -4.06 6.19
N GLY A 8 -2.54 -4.26 7.04
CA GLY A 8 -2.76 -4.84 8.36
C GLY A 8 -3.43 -3.82 9.30
N GLY A 9 -4.26 -4.26 10.23
CA GLY A 9 -4.87 -3.36 11.22
C GLY A 9 -3.84 -2.54 12.02
N SER A 10 -2.62 -3.07 12.21
CA SER A 10 -1.50 -2.36 12.84
C SER A 10 -0.96 -1.18 12.04
N ALA A 11 -1.26 -1.09 10.74
CA ALA A 11 -0.87 0.03 9.88
C ALA A 11 -1.90 1.18 9.91
N ARG A 12 -2.98 1.07 10.69
CA ARG A 12 -3.99 2.13 10.83
C ARG A 12 -3.34 3.42 11.37
N GLY A 13 -3.60 4.54 10.70
CA GLY A 13 -3.03 5.85 11.05
C GLY A 13 -1.64 6.11 10.46
N SER A 14 -1.04 5.13 9.78
CA SER A 14 0.16 5.35 8.96
C SER A 14 -0.19 5.99 7.61
N ASP A 15 0.79 6.65 6.99
CA ASP A 15 0.64 7.21 5.64
C ASP A 15 0.35 6.10 4.60
N LEU A 16 -0.38 6.43 3.53
CA LEU A 16 -0.52 5.56 2.36
C LEU A 16 0.70 5.71 1.44
N TRP A 17 1.37 4.60 1.17
CA TRP A 17 2.56 4.60 0.30
C TRP A 17 2.14 4.33 -1.13
N LEU A 18 2.30 5.34 -1.98
CA LEU A 18 2.06 5.27 -3.41
C LEU A 18 3.37 5.55 -4.15
N GLU A 19 3.64 4.75 -5.17
CA GLU A 19 4.71 5.01 -6.13
C GLU A 19 4.38 6.25 -6.96
N ALA A 20 5.40 6.93 -7.48
CA ALA A 20 5.22 8.13 -8.31
C ALA A 20 4.24 7.88 -9.48
N ARG A 21 4.36 6.74 -10.17
CA ARG A 21 3.44 6.36 -11.26
C ARG A 21 1.98 6.20 -10.82
N GLN A 22 1.74 5.75 -9.59
CA GLN A 22 0.38 5.59 -9.04
C GLN A 22 -0.22 6.95 -8.74
N VAL A 23 0.58 7.87 -8.18
CA VAL A 23 0.17 9.26 -7.95
C VAL A 23 -0.17 9.95 -9.27
N LEU A 24 0.72 9.87 -10.26
CA LEU A 24 0.50 10.49 -11.58
C LEU A 24 -0.79 9.97 -12.23
N ALA A 25 -0.98 8.66 -12.27
CA ALA A 25 -2.19 8.08 -12.87
C ALA A 25 -3.46 8.47 -12.09
N ALA A 26 -3.38 8.61 -10.77
CA ALA A 26 -4.51 9.07 -9.96
C ALA A 26 -4.84 10.55 -10.20
N GLU A 27 -3.84 11.36 -10.54
CA GLU A 27 -4.02 12.79 -10.84
C GLU A 27 -4.52 13.04 -12.27
N GLU A 28 -4.11 12.20 -13.23
CA GLU A 28 -4.51 12.25 -14.64
C GLU A 28 -5.97 11.83 -14.89
N ASP A 29 -6.44 10.76 -14.24
CA ASP A 29 -7.82 10.26 -14.39
C ASP A 29 -8.48 9.99 -13.03
N ARG A 30 -8.82 11.07 -12.33
CA ARG A 30 -9.35 11.05 -10.96
C ARG A 30 -10.69 10.34 -10.82
N GLU A 31 -11.49 10.31 -11.88
CA GLU A 31 -12.81 9.69 -11.89
C GLU A 31 -12.73 8.17 -12.10
N ARG A 32 -11.71 7.70 -12.82
CA ARG A 32 -11.53 6.26 -13.10
C ARG A 32 -10.42 5.60 -12.30
N PHE A 33 -9.63 6.35 -11.54
CA PHE A 33 -8.65 5.78 -10.62
C PHE A 33 -9.31 5.40 -9.30
N HIS A 34 -9.23 4.12 -8.95
CA HIS A 34 -9.68 3.58 -7.67
C HIS A 34 -8.48 3.07 -6.87
N LEU A 35 -8.28 3.62 -5.67
CA LEU A 35 -7.36 3.09 -4.68
C LEU A 35 -8.15 2.22 -3.70
N VAL A 36 -8.03 0.91 -3.87
CA VAL A 36 -8.74 -0.07 -3.05
C VAL A 36 -7.83 -0.53 -1.92
N ILE A 37 -8.27 -0.32 -0.67
CA ILE A 37 -7.60 -0.81 0.52
C ILE A 37 -8.30 -2.07 1.00
N VAL A 38 -7.54 -3.16 1.15
CA VAL A 38 -8.04 -4.41 1.72
C VAL A 38 -7.43 -4.59 3.10
N GLU A 39 -8.26 -4.50 4.14
CA GLU A 39 -7.85 -4.64 5.53
C GLU A 39 -7.93 -6.11 6.01
N ASN A 40 -7.15 -6.42 7.05
CA ASN A 40 -7.22 -7.70 7.80
C ASN A 40 -6.87 -8.94 6.97
N VAL A 41 -5.96 -8.83 6.01
CA VAL A 41 -5.60 -9.95 5.13
C VAL A 41 -4.89 -11.10 5.88
N ARG A 42 -4.12 -10.80 6.93
CA ARG A 42 -3.27 -11.78 7.62
C ARG A 42 -4.01 -12.80 8.50
N GLN A 43 -5.28 -12.56 8.86
CA GLN A 43 -6.00 -13.44 9.79
C GLN A 43 -6.60 -14.71 9.13
N GLY A 44 -6.71 -14.74 7.80
CA GLY A 44 -7.04 -15.95 7.03
C GLY A 44 -8.53 -16.24 6.77
N ASP A 45 -9.47 -15.57 7.46
CA ASP A 45 -10.91 -15.63 7.21
C ASP A 45 -11.36 -14.55 6.20
N PRO A 46 -11.73 -14.90 4.96
CA PRO A 46 -12.17 -13.92 3.97
C PRO A 46 -13.40 -13.11 4.39
N ALA A 47 -14.26 -13.64 5.27
CA ALA A 47 -15.45 -12.94 5.75
C ALA A 47 -15.09 -11.75 6.67
N ALA A 48 -13.90 -11.75 7.25
CA ALA A 48 -13.40 -10.67 8.09
C ALA A 48 -12.60 -9.60 7.29
N PHE A 49 -12.48 -9.76 5.97
CA PHE A 49 -11.87 -8.74 5.12
C PHE A 49 -12.77 -7.53 5.00
N ARG A 50 -12.18 -6.34 5.08
CA ARG A 50 -12.86 -5.09 4.77
C ARG A 50 -12.24 -4.46 3.54
N VAL A 51 -13.09 -4.09 2.59
CA VAL A 51 -12.69 -3.40 1.36
C VAL A 51 -13.13 -1.95 1.45
N LEU A 52 -12.19 -1.03 1.31
CA LEU A 52 -12.44 0.40 1.26
C LEU A 52 -12.02 0.91 -0.12
N ASP A 53 -12.92 1.59 -0.82
CA ASP A 53 -12.64 2.22 -2.10
C ASP A 53 -12.45 3.74 -1.91
N LEU A 54 -11.28 4.23 -2.30
CA LEU A 54 -10.95 5.66 -2.34
C LEU A 54 -10.81 6.12 -3.80
N SER A 55 -11.73 6.97 -4.24
CA SER A 55 -11.75 7.54 -5.58
C SER A 55 -12.29 8.98 -5.56
N GLY A 56 -12.23 9.65 -6.72
CA GLY A 56 -12.81 10.98 -6.94
C GLY A 56 -12.31 12.03 -5.95
N GLU A 57 -13.24 12.81 -5.38
CA GLU A 57 -12.93 13.94 -4.50
C GLU A 57 -12.21 13.52 -3.20
N ARG A 58 -12.55 12.36 -2.63
CA ARG A 58 -11.92 11.89 -1.38
C ARG A 58 -10.45 11.56 -1.61
N LEU A 59 -10.15 10.85 -2.70
CA LEU A 59 -8.77 10.55 -3.09
C LEU A 59 -8.02 11.83 -3.46
N SER A 60 -8.66 12.72 -4.23
CA SER A 60 -8.07 14.01 -4.63
C SER A 60 -7.69 14.89 -3.43
N ALA A 61 -8.54 14.96 -2.42
CA ALA A 61 -8.26 15.70 -1.19
C ALA A 61 -7.08 15.10 -0.41
N LEU A 62 -6.93 13.77 -0.42
CA LEU A 62 -5.80 13.09 0.21
C LEU A 62 -4.49 13.32 -0.55
N LEU A 63 -4.51 13.22 -1.88
CA LEU A 63 -3.34 13.44 -2.74
C LEU A 63 -2.77 14.85 -2.64
N LYS A 64 -3.59 15.87 -2.34
CA LYS A 64 -3.11 17.23 -2.06
C LYS A 64 -2.18 17.31 -0.84
N ARG A 65 -2.23 16.33 0.06
CA ARG A 65 -1.41 16.26 1.28
C ARG A 65 -0.17 15.37 1.10
N LYS A 66 0.08 14.87 -0.12
CA LYS A 66 1.20 13.97 -0.38
C LYS A 66 2.54 14.63 -0.06
N ARG A 67 3.45 13.83 0.47
CA ARG A 67 4.85 14.22 0.68
C ARG A 67 5.70 13.29 -0.18
N GLU A 68 6.41 13.87 -1.14
CA GLU A 68 7.32 13.11 -1.97
C GLU A 68 8.47 12.55 -1.12
N LYS A 69 8.79 11.27 -1.34
CA LYS A 69 9.89 10.59 -0.68
C LYS A 69 10.61 9.73 -1.70
N ASN A 70 11.92 9.87 -1.75
CA ASN A 70 12.80 9.08 -2.60
C ASN A 70 13.27 7.85 -1.82
N TYR A 71 13.08 6.67 -2.40
CA TYR A 71 13.47 5.40 -1.81
C TYR A 71 14.32 4.60 -2.79
N PHE A 72 15.15 3.73 -2.24
CA PHE A 72 15.92 2.75 -2.99
C PHE A 72 15.41 1.37 -2.60
N GLU A 73 15.10 0.54 -3.59
CA GLU A 73 14.85 -0.87 -3.36
C GLU A 73 16.20 -1.60 -3.28
N VAL A 74 16.43 -2.29 -2.16
CA VAL A 74 17.61 -3.11 -1.96
C VAL A 74 17.16 -4.57 -1.94
N PRO A 75 17.57 -5.40 -2.92
CA PRO A 75 17.25 -6.82 -2.89
C PRO A 75 17.78 -7.44 -1.60
N PHE A 76 16.90 -8.16 -0.90
CA PHE A 76 17.29 -8.97 0.24
C PHE A 76 17.04 -10.44 -0.08
N PRO A 77 18.08 -11.17 -0.52
CA PRO A 77 17.93 -12.57 -0.92
C PRO A 77 17.46 -13.43 0.25
N VAL A 78 16.52 -14.34 -0.03
CA VAL A 78 16.01 -15.30 0.95
C VAL A 78 17.15 -16.14 1.54
N SER A 79 18.14 -16.53 0.72
CA SER A 79 19.31 -17.28 1.19
C SER A 79 20.12 -16.52 2.25
N LEU A 80 20.27 -15.20 2.10
CA LEU A 80 20.96 -14.37 3.09
C LEU A 80 20.12 -14.24 4.37
N TYR A 81 18.81 -14.04 4.22
CA TYR A 81 17.88 -14.02 5.36
C TYR A 81 17.97 -15.31 6.17
N ASP A 82 17.88 -16.47 5.51
CA ASP A 82 17.91 -17.78 6.16
C ASP A 82 19.24 -18.05 6.86
N THR A 83 20.36 -17.63 6.24
CA THR A 83 21.69 -17.70 6.85
C THR A 83 21.72 -16.93 8.16
N LEU A 84 21.31 -15.66 8.15
CA LEU A 84 21.31 -14.80 9.34
C LEU A 84 20.39 -15.32 10.46
N VAL A 85 19.24 -15.91 10.11
CA VAL A 85 18.33 -16.52 11.09
C VAL A 85 18.98 -17.74 11.74
N SER A 86 19.75 -18.53 10.98
CA SER A 86 20.40 -19.74 11.50
C SER A 86 21.56 -19.43 12.47
N GLU A 87 22.30 -18.33 12.25
CA GLU A 87 23.42 -17.91 13.10
C GLU A 87 22.99 -17.38 14.48
N GLN A 88 21.73 -17.00 14.65
CA GLN A 88 21.17 -16.48 15.92
C GLN A 88 20.61 -17.59 16.84
N ARG A 89 20.68 -18.85 16.43
CA ARG A 89 20.26 -20.01 17.23
C ARG A 89 21.45 -20.67 17.91
#